data_AF-A0A1V3NI31-F1
#
_entry.id   AF-A0A1V3NI31-F1
#
_cell.length_a   1.000
_cell.length_b   1.000
_cell.length_c   1.000
_cell.angle_alpha   90.00
_cell.angle_beta   90.00
_cell.angle_gamma   90.00
#
_symmetry.space_group_name_H-M   'P 1'
#
loop_
_entity.id
_entity.type
_entity.pdbx_description
1 polymer ?
#
loop_
_entity_poly.entity_id
_entity_poly.type
_entity_poly.pdbx_seq_one_letter_code
_entity_poly.pdbx_strand_id
1 'polypeptide(L)'
;MTATPLRLTAILAGSLALGACTFVPVTSEGEQVRVATSADVQGCERLGHTTVTIRERIGVVRRPPEKLAEEAEATARNAAATDWNANVIVPRGPLQDGRQVYDVYRC
;
A
#
# COMPACT_ATOMS: atom_id res chain seq x y z
N MET A 1 1.49 -66.50 0.15
CA MET A 1 1.52 -65.27 -0.66
C MET A 1 0.84 -64.18 0.15
N THR A 2 1.63 -63.18 0.54
CA THR A 2 1.33 -62.15 1.53
C THR A 2 0.38 -61.08 0.97
N ALA A 3 -0.68 -60.75 1.71
CA ALA A 3 -1.51 -59.58 1.44
C ALA A 3 -0.87 -58.35 2.10
N THR A 4 -0.46 -57.38 1.29
CA THR A 4 0.20 -56.14 1.70
C THR A 4 -0.83 -55.12 2.22
N PRO A 5 -0.63 -54.49 3.39
CA PRO A 5 -1.30 -53.25 3.73
C PRO A 5 -0.25 -52.13 3.81
N LEU A 6 -0.21 -51.24 2.83
CA LEU A 6 0.51 -49.98 2.99
C LEU A 6 -0.45 -48.83 2.70
N ARG A 7 -1.02 -48.31 3.80
CA ARG A 7 -1.73 -47.03 3.81
C ARG A 7 -0.74 -45.95 3.36
N LEU A 8 -0.86 -45.46 2.14
CA LEU A 8 -0.12 -44.28 1.71
C LEU A 8 -0.76 -43.05 2.36
N THR A 9 -0.10 -42.63 3.43
CA THR A 9 -0.27 -41.38 4.16
C THR A 9 -0.33 -40.20 3.18
N ALA A 10 -1.45 -39.49 3.17
CA ALA A 10 -1.52 -38.15 2.60
C ALA A 10 -0.69 -37.20 3.48
N ILE A 11 0.39 -36.63 2.95
CA ILE A 11 1.04 -35.45 3.55
C ILE A 11 1.31 -34.45 2.43
N LEU A 12 0.35 -33.53 2.30
CA LEU A 12 0.55 -32.10 2.09
C LEU A 12 1.93 -31.70 1.55
N ALA A 13 2.04 -31.57 0.22
CA ALA A 13 3.08 -30.73 -0.36
C ALA A 13 2.75 -29.28 -0.01
N GLY A 14 3.21 -28.84 1.17
CA GLY A 14 3.13 -27.46 1.62
C GLY A 14 3.86 -26.59 0.61
N SER A 15 3.09 -25.76 -0.10
CA SER A 15 3.59 -24.66 -0.89
C SER A 15 4.55 -23.83 -0.05
N LEU A 16 5.82 -23.79 -0.44
CA LEU A 16 6.79 -22.82 0.06
C LEU A 16 6.34 -21.41 -0.39
N ALA A 17 5.39 -20.82 0.32
CA ALA A 17 5.06 -19.41 0.22
C ALA A 17 6.05 -18.61 1.10
N LEU A 18 7.32 -18.56 0.69
CA LEU A 18 8.35 -17.77 1.36
C LEU A 18 8.67 -16.53 0.52
N GLY A 19 7.96 -15.44 0.81
CA GLY A 19 8.23 -14.13 0.21
C GLY A 19 6.99 -13.24 0.23
N ALA A 20 6.75 -12.58 1.37
CA ALA A 20 5.61 -11.71 1.61
C ALA A 20 5.48 -10.58 0.58
N CYS A 21 4.38 -10.56 -0.17
CA CYS A 21 3.89 -9.37 -0.84
C CYS A 21 3.39 -8.39 0.25
N THR A 22 4.27 -7.62 0.88
CA THR A 22 3.88 -6.57 1.84
C THR A 22 3.48 -5.26 1.14
N PHE A 23 3.35 -5.27 -0.18
CA PHE A 23 2.98 -4.12 -1.01
C PHE A 23 1.46 -4.06 -1.18
N VAL A 24 0.88 -2.88 -1.02
CA VAL A 24 -0.54 -2.63 -1.30
C VAL A 24 -0.64 -2.05 -2.71
N PRO A 25 -1.18 -2.80 -3.69
CA PRO A 25 -1.39 -2.27 -5.03
C PRO A 25 -2.46 -1.17 -5.04
N VAL A 26 -2.38 -0.28 -6.03
CA VAL A 26 -3.44 0.70 -6.28
C VAL A 26 -4.71 -0.07 -6.69
N THR A 27 -5.83 0.29 -6.07
CA THR A 27 -7.17 -0.23 -6.36
C THR A 27 -7.77 0.47 -7.58
N SER A 28 -8.81 -0.08 -8.20
CA SER A 28 -9.50 0.56 -9.32
C SER A 28 -10.09 1.93 -8.96
N GLU A 29 -10.51 2.12 -7.71
CA GLU A 29 -10.95 3.41 -7.19
C GLU A 29 -9.75 4.34 -6.94
N GLY A 30 -8.66 3.82 -6.37
CA GLY A 30 -7.42 4.56 -6.17
C GLY A 30 -6.75 5.04 -7.46
N GLU A 31 -6.96 4.34 -8.59
CA GLU A 31 -6.49 4.75 -9.91
C GLU A 31 -7.09 6.10 -10.34
N GLN A 32 -8.31 6.41 -9.88
CA GLN A 32 -9.02 7.66 -10.16
C GLN A 32 -8.53 8.83 -9.31
N VAL A 33 -7.73 8.55 -8.28
CA VAL A 33 -7.10 9.57 -7.42
C VAL A 33 -5.77 9.97 -8.03
N ARG A 34 -5.60 11.24 -8.39
CA ARG A 34 -4.30 11.76 -8.86
C ARG A 34 -3.48 12.35 -7.71
N VAL A 35 -2.16 12.31 -7.84
CA VAL A 35 -1.26 13.09 -6.99
C VAL A 35 -1.07 14.47 -7.58
N ALA A 36 -1.02 15.49 -6.73
CA ALA A 36 -0.94 16.89 -7.12
C ALA A 36 -0.03 17.68 -6.18
N THR A 37 0.36 18.88 -6.60
CA THR A 37 1.01 19.87 -5.73
C THR A 37 -0.01 20.79 -5.09
N SER A 38 0.41 21.59 -4.11
CA SER A 38 -0.46 22.62 -3.50
C SER A 38 -0.91 23.70 -4.51
N ALA A 39 -0.15 23.92 -5.59
CA ALA A 39 -0.52 24.84 -6.66
C ALA A 39 -1.59 24.25 -7.60
N ASP A 40 -1.68 22.93 -7.72
CA ASP A 40 -2.60 22.25 -8.64
C ASP A 40 -4.03 22.06 -8.08
N VAL A 41 -4.23 22.40 -6.81
CA VAL A 41 -5.51 22.24 -6.08
C VAL A 41 -6.16 23.58 -5.72
N GLN A 42 -5.72 24.67 -6.36
CA GLN A 42 -6.37 25.97 -6.22
C GLN A 42 -7.82 25.85 -6.72
N GLY A 43 -8.78 26.09 -5.82
CA GLY A 43 -10.21 25.95 -6.11
C GLY A 43 -10.82 24.57 -5.82
N CYS A 44 -10.03 23.59 -5.36
CA CYS A 44 -10.58 22.31 -4.90
C CYS A 44 -11.05 22.38 -3.45
N GLU A 45 -12.03 21.56 -3.10
CA GLU A 45 -12.48 21.41 -1.72
C GLU A 45 -11.51 20.52 -0.94
N ARG A 46 -10.95 21.03 0.16
CA ARG A 46 -10.12 20.22 1.06
C ARG A 46 -11.01 19.42 2.01
N LEU A 47 -11.01 18.10 1.87
CA LEU A 47 -11.84 17.21 2.69
C LEU A 47 -11.18 16.86 4.03
N GLY A 48 -9.86 16.89 4.10
CA GLY A 48 -9.12 16.50 5.31
C GLY A 48 -7.71 16.04 4.99
N HIS A 49 -7.24 15.01 5.70
CA HIS A 49 -5.95 14.39 5.45
C HIS A 49 -5.93 12.90 5.82
N THR A 50 -5.08 12.13 5.13
CA THR A 50 -4.75 10.76 5.50
C THR A 50 -3.29 10.64 5.91
N THR A 51 -2.98 9.73 6.82
CA THR A 51 -1.60 9.40 7.22
C THR A 51 -1.31 7.97 6.85
N VAL A 52 -0.30 7.76 6.04
CA VAL A 52 0.18 6.44 5.66
C VAL A 52 1.37 6.07 6.53
N THR A 53 1.40 4.82 6.98
CA THR A 53 2.54 4.24 7.69
C THR A 53 3.10 3.08 6.86
N ILE A 54 4.36 3.19 6.46
CA ILE A 54 5.11 2.20 5.70
C ILE A 54 6.27 1.68 6.54
N ARG A 55 6.56 0.39 6.42
CA ARG A 55 7.72 -0.22 7.06
C ARG A 55 8.99 0.11 6.28
N GLU A 56 9.91 0.87 6.86
CA GLU A 56 11.16 1.31 6.20
C GLU A 56 12.26 0.25 6.18
N ARG A 57 12.15 -0.80 7.00
CA ARG A 57 13.19 -1.81 7.18
C ARG A 57 12.68 -3.23 7.13
N ILE A 58 13.47 -4.09 6.49
CA ILE A 58 13.30 -5.54 6.55
C ILE A 58 14.52 -6.09 7.30
N GLY A 59 14.30 -6.47 8.56
CA GLY A 59 15.39 -6.77 9.48
C GLY A 59 16.36 -5.59 9.63
N VAL A 60 17.63 -5.83 9.34
CA VAL A 60 18.69 -4.81 9.40
C VAL A 60 18.84 -3.98 8.13
N VAL A 61 18.11 -4.28 7.05
CA VAL A 61 18.25 -3.60 5.75
C VAL A 61 17.24 -2.45 5.64
N ARG A 62 17.70 -1.26 5.23
CA ARG A 62 16.82 -0.16 4.83
C ARG A 62 16.31 -0.38 3.43
N ARG A 63 15.01 -0.14 3.23
CA ARG A 63 14.36 -0.25 1.93
C ARG A 63 14.66 1.03 1.11
N PRO A 64 14.66 0.94 -0.23
CA PRO A 64 14.94 2.09 -1.06
C PRO A 64 13.89 3.19 -0.89
N PRO A 65 14.30 4.48 -0.80
CA PRO A 65 13.37 5.58 -0.57
C PRO A 65 12.32 5.74 -1.67
N GLU A 66 12.67 5.47 -2.93
CA GLU A 66 11.74 5.48 -4.05
C GLU A 66 10.64 4.44 -3.89
N LYS A 67 10.97 3.24 -3.40
CA LYS A 67 9.98 2.19 -3.14
C LYS A 67 9.06 2.53 -1.97
N LEU A 68 9.59 3.20 -0.95
CA LEU A 68 8.78 3.68 0.17
C LEU A 68 7.81 4.78 -0.26
N ALA A 69 8.24 5.68 -1.16
CA ALA A 69 7.38 6.72 -1.71
C ALA A 69 6.27 6.16 -2.59
N GLU A 70 6.58 5.21 -3.49
CA GLU A 70 5.59 4.51 -4.32
C GLU A 70 4.52 3.81 -3.46
N GLU A 71 4.94 3.14 -2.40
CA GLU A 71 4.03 2.46 -1.46
C GLU A 71 3.15 3.43 -0.67
N ALA A 72 3.74 4.53 -0.21
CA ALA A 72 3.02 5.56 0.50
C ALA A 72 1.95 6.20 -0.39
N GLU A 73 2.29 6.49 -1.65
CA GLU A 73 1.37 7.04 -2.62
C GLU A 73 0.23 6.06 -2.93
N ALA A 74 0.55 4.80 -3.25
CA ALA A 74 -0.48 3.80 -3.58
C ALA A 74 -1.49 3.62 -2.44
N THR A 75 -0.99 3.54 -1.21
CA THR A 75 -1.82 3.43 -0.01
C THR A 75 -2.65 4.70 0.22
N ALA A 76 -2.07 5.88 0.03
CA ALA A 76 -2.78 7.15 0.19
C ALA A 76 -3.89 7.32 -0.85
N ARG A 77 -3.66 6.92 -2.10
CA ARG A 77 -4.66 6.96 -3.17
C ARG A 77 -5.84 6.05 -2.86
N ASN A 78 -5.58 4.83 -2.40
CA ASN A 78 -6.63 3.90 -1.99
C ASN A 78 -7.46 4.47 -0.83
N ALA A 79 -6.79 4.97 0.22
CA ALA A 79 -7.49 5.57 1.36
C ALA A 79 -8.30 6.80 0.95
N ALA A 80 -7.75 7.69 0.12
CA ALA A 80 -8.44 8.86 -0.40
C ALA A 80 -9.72 8.49 -1.16
N ALA A 81 -9.67 7.45 -1.99
CA ALA A 81 -10.84 6.97 -2.72
C ALA A 81 -11.89 6.37 -1.76
N THR A 82 -11.50 5.42 -0.93
CA THR A 82 -12.44 4.63 -0.11
C THR A 82 -12.95 5.38 1.10
N ASP A 83 -12.09 6.07 1.85
CA ASP A 83 -12.43 6.66 3.15
C ASP A 83 -12.98 8.09 3.02
N TRP A 84 -12.64 8.78 1.92
CA TRP A 84 -12.97 10.20 1.74
C TRP A 84 -13.82 10.48 0.50
N ASN A 85 -13.95 9.51 -0.43
CA ASN A 85 -14.50 9.75 -1.76
C ASN A 85 -13.83 10.99 -2.41
N ALA A 86 -12.51 11.06 -2.28
CA ALA A 86 -11.63 12.11 -2.81
C ALA A 86 -11.04 11.66 -4.15
N ASN A 87 -10.59 12.60 -4.97
CA ASN A 87 -9.96 12.32 -6.27
C ASN A 87 -8.58 12.97 -6.43
N VAL A 88 -8.10 13.71 -5.41
CA VAL A 88 -6.75 14.28 -5.40
C VAL A 88 -6.10 14.11 -4.03
N ILE A 89 -4.82 13.75 -4.03
CA ILE A 89 -3.96 13.80 -2.84
C ILE A 89 -2.78 14.76 -3.07
N VAL A 90 -2.38 15.47 -2.00
CA VAL A 90 -1.20 16.35 -2.01
C VAL A 90 -0.31 15.97 -0.83
N PRO A 91 0.96 15.60 -1.03
CA PRO A 91 1.87 15.32 0.08
C PRO A 91 2.14 16.62 0.88
N ARG A 92 2.04 16.55 2.21
CA ARG A 92 2.31 17.69 3.10
C ARG A 92 3.79 17.89 3.41
N GLY A 93 4.63 16.91 3.08
CA GLY A 93 6.06 16.93 3.36
C GLY A 93 6.76 15.67 2.84
N PRO A 94 8.02 15.45 3.22
CA PRO A 94 8.72 14.21 2.90
C PRO A 94 8.27 13.07 3.83
N LEU A 95 8.41 11.84 3.33
CA LEU A 95 8.27 10.63 4.14
C LEU A 95 9.38 10.61 5.19
N GLN A 96 9.00 10.52 6.47
CA GLN A 96 9.91 10.50 7.61
C GLN A 96 9.46 9.47 8.64
N ASP A 97 10.39 8.69 9.18
CA ASP A 97 10.14 7.65 10.17
C ASP A 97 9.00 6.69 9.76
N GLY A 98 8.96 6.35 8.47
CA GLY A 98 7.95 5.48 7.88
C GLY A 98 6.57 6.10 7.81
N ARG A 99 6.44 7.41 8.01
CA ARG A 99 5.16 8.12 7.99
C ARG A 99 5.16 9.18 6.91
N GLN A 100 4.08 9.21 6.15
CA GLN A 100 3.84 10.25 5.16
C GLN A 100 2.40 10.73 5.28
N VAL A 101 2.21 12.04 5.15
CA VAL A 101 0.90 12.66 5.34
C VAL A 101 0.46 13.34 4.05
N TYR A 102 -0.77 13.06 3.65
CA TYR A 102 -1.37 13.61 2.45
C TYR A 102 -2.63 14.40 2.82
N ASP A 103 -2.75 15.62 2.32
CA ASP A 103 -4.04 16.29 2.27
C ASP A 103 -4.88 15.65 1.17
N VAL A 104 -6.18 15.48 1.43
CA VAL A 104 -7.14 14.90 0.49
C VAL A 104 -8.10 15.98 0.00
N TYR A 105 -8.38 15.99 -1.31
CA TYR A 105 -9.23 16.99 -1.95
C TYR A 105 -10.27 16.35 -2.85
N ARG A 106 -11.38 17.07 -3.00
CA ARG A 106 -12.31 16.89 -4.11
C ARG A 106 -12.17 18.07 -5.06
N CYS A 107 -11.59 17.76 -6.21
CA CYS A 107 -11.68 18.53 -7.43
C CYS A 107 -12.73 17.86 -8.35
#